data_AF-A0A368EMV0-F1
#
_entry.id   AF-A0A368EMV0-F1
#
_cell.length_a   1.000
_cell.length_b   1.000
_cell.length_c   1.000
_cell.angle_alpha   90.00
_cell.angle_beta   90.00
_cell.angle_gamma   90.00
#
_symmetry.space_group_name_H-M   'P 1'
#
loop_
_entity.id
_entity.type
_entity.pdbx_description
1 polymer ?
#
loop_
_entity_poly.entity_id
_entity_poly.type
_entity_poly.pdbx_seq_one_letter_code
_entity_poly.pdbx_strand_id
1 'polypeptide(L)'
;DRGLRSVFAVMKARKLVFTDPIRNLPTVNTRTTIPMPLDPVAIRAALNHPDPATALGVAIVAFHGLTNGQTRAIQLTDIVDGRLTLHDGRSIPLAEPVRVRLAAWLDYRAQRWPATINPHLFLTQQTAPRLSAPGHSFPWKKAGLNPQSLRTDRILQEIYATGGDVRRICDLFGIGIESATRYAATLGHPTFREEIPDRELRL
;
A
#
# COMPACT_ATOMS: atom_id res chain seq x y z
N ASP A 1 -11.36 17.20 9.98
CA ASP A 1 -12.18 16.86 11.16
C ASP A 1 -11.38 16.16 12.27
N ARG A 2 -10.79 14.97 12.05
CA ARG A 2 -10.06 14.22 13.10
C ARG A 2 -8.89 14.96 13.78
N GLY A 3 -8.13 15.78 13.05
CA GLY A 3 -7.00 16.53 13.62
C GLY A 3 -7.43 17.59 14.65
N LEU A 4 -8.51 18.33 14.37
CA LEU A 4 -9.06 19.32 15.31
C LEU A 4 -9.59 18.64 16.58
N ARG A 5 -10.31 17.52 16.46
CA ARG A 5 -10.80 16.75 17.62
C ARG A 5 -9.66 16.26 18.50
N SER A 6 -8.56 15.81 17.91
CA SER A 6 -7.36 15.41 18.67
C SER A 6 -6.76 16.58 19.45
N VAL A 7 -6.70 17.78 18.86
CA VAL A 7 -6.17 18.97 19.53
C VAL A 7 -7.07 19.39 20.69
N PHE A 8 -8.38 19.50 20.48
CA PHE A 8 -9.31 19.90 21.54
C PHE A 8 -9.45 18.85 22.65
N ALA A 9 -9.34 17.56 22.33
CA ALA A 9 -9.24 16.51 23.34
C ALA A 9 -8.00 16.68 24.23
N VAL A 10 -6.83 16.97 23.63
CA VAL A 10 -5.58 17.23 24.38
C VAL A 10 -5.68 18.50 25.21
N MET A 11 -6.25 19.58 24.66
CA MET A 11 -6.44 20.83 25.37
C MET A 11 -7.41 20.69 26.55
N LYS A 12 -8.49 19.90 26.39
CA LYS A 12 -9.41 19.57 27.48
C LYS A 12 -8.72 18.75 28.56
N ALA A 13 -7.95 17.72 28.18
CA ALA A 13 -7.18 16.90 29.12
C ALA A 13 -6.17 17.74 29.93
N ARG A 14 -5.58 18.76 29.29
CA ARG A 14 -4.66 19.73 29.91
C ARG A 14 -5.37 20.90 30.62
N LYS A 15 -6.71 20.86 30.73
CA LYS A 15 -7.54 21.92 31.34
C LYS A 15 -7.35 23.32 30.73
N LEU A 16 -6.89 23.39 29.48
CA LEU A 16 -6.75 24.65 28.72
C LEU A 16 -8.08 25.10 28.12
N VAL A 17 -9.04 24.18 28.01
CA VAL A 17 -10.44 24.45 27.67
C VAL A 17 -11.34 23.66 28.62
N PHE A 18 -12.44 24.29 29.07
CA PHE A 18 -13.38 23.67 30.02
C PHE A 18 -14.22 22.55 29.38
N THR A 19 -14.53 22.68 28.09
CA THR A 19 -15.32 21.73 27.30
C THR A 19 -14.72 21.63 25.90
N ASP A 20 -14.68 20.43 25.32
CA ASP A 20 -14.30 20.23 23.92
C ASP A 20 -15.42 20.79 23.01
N PRO A 21 -15.19 21.92 22.31
CA PRO A 21 -16.24 22.63 21.57
C PRO A 21 -16.74 21.86 20.34
N ILE A 22 -16.03 20.82 19.91
CA ILE A 22 -16.36 20.05 18.71
C ILE A 22 -16.79 18.60 19.02
N ARG A 23 -17.01 18.29 20.30
CA ARG A 23 -17.47 16.97 20.76
C ARG A 23 -18.79 16.54 20.11
N ASN A 24 -19.72 17.48 19.95
CA ASN A 24 -21.07 17.22 19.43
C ASN A 24 -21.19 17.47 17.92
N LEU A 25 -20.12 17.89 17.24
CA LEU A 25 -20.19 18.05 15.80
C LEU A 25 -20.31 16.67 15.15
N PRO A 26 -21.25 16.46 14.21
CA PRO A 26 -21.30 15.24 13.42
C PRO A 26 -19.97 15.03 12.74
N THR A 27 -19.46 13.80 12.76
CA THR A 27 -18.33 13.46 11.89
C THR A 27 -18.83 13.58 10.47
N VAL A 28 -18.30 14.53 9.70
CA VAL A 28 -18.62 14.64 8.28
C VAL A 28 -18.08 13.36 7.63
N ASN A 29 -18.99 12.45 7.29
CA ASN A 29 -18.65 11.24 6.56
C ASN A 29 -18.26 11.69 5.14
N THR A 30 -16.96 11.88 4.91
CA THR A 30 -16.44 12.20 3.58
C THR A 30 -16.94 11.14 2.63
N ARG A 31 -17.78 11.55 1.67
CA ARG A 31 -18.41 10.74 0.62
C ARG A 31 -17.50 9.57 0.24
N THR A 32 -17.88 8.36 0.64
CA THR A 32 -17.09 7.17 0.40
C THR A 32 -17.20 6.81 -1.07
N THR A 33 -16.18 7.16 -1.85
CA THR A 33 -16.04 6.65 -3.22
C THR A 33 -15.93 5.14 -3.15
N ILE A 34 -16.81 4.43 -3.87
CA ILE A 34 -16.71 2.99 -4.05
C ILE A 34 -15.36 2.73 -4.74
N PRO A 35 -14.46 1.93 -4.14
CA PRO A 35 -13.23 1.52 -4.78
C PRO A 35 -13.50 0.90 -6.16
N MET A 36 -12.92 1.47 -7.22
CA MET A 36 -12.99 0.90 -8.57
C MET A 36 -11.68 0.16 -8.88
N PRO A 37 -11.75 -0.99 -9.59
CA PRO A 37 -10.57 -1.65 -10.16
C PRO A 37 -9.78 -0.68 -11.04
N LEU A 38 -8.46 -0.86 -11.05
CA LEU A 38 -7.58 -0.13 -11.96
C LEU A 38 -7.54 -0.81 -13.31
N ASP A 39 -7.29 -0.03 -14.37
CA ASP A 39 -7.05 -0.57 -15.71
C ASP A 39 -5.83 -1.53 -15.70
N PRO A 40 -6.02 -2.83 -16.03
CA PRO A 40 -4.94 -3.80 -16.07
C PRO A 40 -3.80 -3.42 -17.03
N VAL A 41 -4.11 -2.68 -18.11
CA VAL A 41 -3.10 -2.20 -19.07
C VAL A 41 -2.18 -1.19 -18.41
N ALA A 42 -2.73 -0.24 -17.65
CA ALA A 42 -1.96 0.74 -16.89
C ALA A 42 -1.06 0.08 -15.83
N ILE A 43 -1.58 -0.92 -15.10
CA ILE A 43 -0.78 -1.69 -14.14
C ILE A 43 0.37 -2.41 -14.84
N ARG A 44 0.09 -3.08 -15.98
CA ARG A 44 1.11 -3.80 -16.73
C ARG A 44 2.20 -2.88 -17.24
N ALA A 45 1.83 -1.71 -17.77
CA ALA A 45 2.78 -0.69 -18.22
C ALA A 45 3.66 -0.21 -17.05
N ALA A 46 3.07 0.07 -15.89
CA ALA A 46 3.79 0.50 -14.71
C ALA A 46 4.72 -0.58 -14.12
N LEU A 47 4.31 -1.86 -14.19
CA LEU A 47 5.15 -2.99 -13.82
C LEU A 47 6.35 -3.16 -14.75
N ASN A 48 6.22 -2.79 -16.03
CA ASN A 48 7.28 -2.89 -17.04
C ASN A 48 7.99 -1.54 -17.26
N HIS A 49 7.84 -0.60 -16.33
CA HIS A 49 8.43 0.73 -16.46
C HIS A 49 9.97 0.65 -16.53
N PRO A 50 10.64 1.43 -17.40
CA PRO A 50 12.10 1.34 -17.61
C PRO A 50 12.92 1.77 -16.39
N ASP A 51 12.37 2.62 -15.52
CA ASP A 51 12.97 2.90 -14.20
C ASP A 51 12.74 1.72 -13.25
N PRO A 52 13.79 0.98 -12.83
CA PRO A 52 13.66 -0.19 -11.98
C PRO A 52 13.08 0.14 -10.59
N ALA A 53 13.28 1.36 -10.07
CA ALA A 53 12.68 1.77 -8.81
C ALA A 53 11.16 1.82 -8.92
N THR A 54 10.66 2.38 -10.03
CA THR A 54 9.24 2.48 -10.31
C THR A 54 8.64 1.09 -10.51
N ALA A 55 9.26 0.24 -11.32
CA ALA A 55 8.81 -1.12 -11.55
C ALA A 55 8.72 -1.92 -10.23
N LEU A 56 9.76 -1.88 -9.39
CA LEU A 56 9.76 -2.55 -8.09
C LEU A 56 8.71 -1.98 -7.13
N GLY A 57 8.61 -0.65 -7.02
CA GLY A 57 7.63 -0.01 -6.14
C GLY A 57 6.20 -0.40 -6.51
N VAL A 58 5.87 -0.36 -7.80
CA VAL A 58 4.57 -0.81 -8.31
C VAL A 58 4.36 -2.28 -8.00
N ALA A 59 5.35 -3.15 -8.22
CA ALA A 59 5.22 -4.58 -7.94
C ALA A 59 4.98 -4.87 -6.45
N ILE A 60 5.72 -4.24 -5.54
CA ILE A 60 5.52 -4.44 -4.10
C ILE A 60 4.08 -4.12 -3.70
N VAL A 61 3.51 -3.02 -4.21
CA VAL A 61 2.14 -2.63 -3.88
C VAL A 61 1.12 -3.49 -4.62
N ALA A 62 1.32 -3.77 -5.90
CA ALA A 62 0.39 -4.55 -6.72
C ALA A 62 0.30 -6.01 -6.26
N PHE A 63 1.37 -6.62 -5.75
CA PHE A 63 1.35 -8.03 -5.33
C PHE A 63 1.09 -8.21 -3.84
N HIS A 64 1.66 -7.34 -2.98
CA HIS A 64 1.60 -7.48 -1.53
C HIS A 64 0.71 -6.42 -0.86
N GLY A 65 0.18 -5.48 -1.64
CA GLY A 65 -0.74 -4.46 -1.15
C GLY A 65 -0.11 -3.51 -0.17
N LEU A 66 1.21 -3.34 -0.07
CA LEU A 66 1.83 -2.46 0.95
C LEU A 66 1.37 -1.00 0.82
N THR A 67 1.29 -0.30 1.94
CA THR A 67 1.10 1.17 1.92
C THR A 67 2.36 1.88 1.43
N ASN A 68 2.23 3.10 0.92
CA ASN A 68 3.38 3.94 0.55
C ASN A 68 4.38 4.13 1.72
N GLY A 69 3.86 4.29 2.95
CA GLY A 69 4.69 4.39 4.15
C GLY A 69 5.51 3.13 4.38
N GLN A 70 4.87 1.95 4.33
CA GLN A 70 5.55 0.66 4.44
C GLN A 70 6.59 0.47 3.33
N THR A 71 6.21 0.67 2.07
CA THR A 71 7.11 0.50 0.91
C THR A 71 8.38 1.33 1.03
N ARG A 72 8.28 2.59 1.48
CA ARG A 72 9.44 3.47 1.65
C ARG A 72 10.27 3.16 2.89
N ALA A 73 9.69 2.52 3.89
CA ALA A 73 10.36 2.17 5.13
C ALA A 73 11.22 0.90 5.01
N ILE A 74 10.98 0.07 3.99
CA ILE A 74 11.71 -1.19 3.77
C ILE A 74 13.22 -0.94 3.75
N GLN A 75 13.93 -1.72 4.55
CA GLN A 75 15.39 -1.80 4.57
C GLN A 75 15.86 -3.08 3.87
N LEU A 76 17.13 -3.10 3.48
CA LEU A 76 17.74 -4.28 2.84
C LEU A 76 17.68 -5.50 3.77
N THR A 77 17.86 -5.29 5.07
CA THR A 77 17.80 -6.34 6.11
C THR A 77 16.41 -6.89 6.37
N ASP A 78 15.36 -6.20 5.93
CA ASP A 78 13.98 -6.68 6.07
C ASP A 78 13.68 -7.83 5.10
N ILE A 79 14.53 -8.01 4.06
CA ILE A 79 14.36 -9.03 3.04
C ILE A 79 15.42 -10.11 3.23
N VAL A 80 14.98 -11.31 3.60
CA VAL A 80 15.83 -12.49 3.82
C VAL A 80 15.18 -13.70 3.16
N ASP A 81 15.94 -14.47 2.39
CA ASP A 81 15.50 -15.70 1.72
C ASP A 81 14.17 -15.55 0.94
N GLY A 82 14.02 -14.42 0.25
CA GLY A 82 12.84 -14.12 -0.56
C GLY A 82 11.58 -13.81 0.26
N ARG A 83 11.72 -13.50 1.55
CA ARG A 83 10.63 -13.05 2.43
C ARG A 83 10.88 -11.63 2.89
N LEU A 84 9.83 -10.82 2.91
CA LEU A 84 9.83 -9.47 3.47
C LEU A 84 9.22 -9.48 4.87
N THR A 85 9.97 -9.03 5.86
CA THR A 85 9.49 -8.84 7.23
C THR A 85 9.09 -7.38 7.43
N LEU A 86 7.85 -7.16 7.83
CA LEU A 86 7.32 -5.83 8.13
C LEU A 86 7.51 -5.49 9.62
N HIS A 87 7.53 -4.20 9.93
CA HIS A 87 7.63 -3.71 11.31
C HIS A 87 6.47 -4.14 12.21
N ASP A 88 5.33 -4.50 11.64
CA ASP A 88 4.16 -5.02 12.35
C ASP A 88 4.26 -6.53 12.63
N GLY A 89 5.42 -7.14 12.35
CA GLY A 89 5.73 -8.56 12.62
C GLY A 89 5.32 -9.51 11.49
N ARG A 90 4.65 -9.03 10.44
CA ARG A 90 4.20 -9.89 9.34
C ARG A 90 5.37 -10.26 8.44
N SER A 91 5.48 -11.55 8.14
CA SER A 91 6.46 -12.08 7.18
C SER A 91 5.75 -12.52 5.90
N ILE A 92 6.01 -11.82 4.80
CA ILE A 92 5.35 -12.01 3.51
C ILE A 92 6.33 -12.66 2.54
N PRO A 93 6.02 -13.83 1.95
CA PRO A 93 6.83 -14.37 0.86
C PRO A 93 6.72 -13.44 -0.36
N LEU A 94 7.85 -13.00 -0.90
CA LEU A 94 7.86 -12.15 -2.09
C LEU A 94 7.36 -12.92 -3.30
N ALA A 95 6.43 -12.33 -4.05
CA ALA A 95 5.95 -12.94 -5.29
C ALA A 95 7.07 -12.97 -6.33
N GLU A 96 7.07 -13.98 -7.21
CA GLU A 96 8.11 -14.12 -8.24
C GLU A 96 8.29 -12.84 -9.09
N PRO A 97 7.22 -12.16 -9.56
CA PRO A 97 7.39 -10.91 -10.31
C PRO A 97 8.04 -9.77 -9.51
N VAL A 98 7.93 -9.80 -8.18
CA VAL A 98 8.56 -8.84 -7.26
C VAL A 98 10.04 -9.19 -7.11
N ARG A 99 10.40 -10.46 -6.98
CA ARG A 99 11.80 -10.91 -6.89
C ARG A 99 12.62 -10.52 -8.12
N VAL A 100 12.06 -10.71 -9.32
CA VAL A 100 12.72 -10.30 -10.58
C VAL A 100 13.02 -8.79 -10.60
N ARG A 101 12.05 -7.97 -10.18
CA ARG A 101 12.22 -6.49 -10.14
C ARG A 101 13.13 -6.04 -8.99
N LEU A 102 13.13 -6.80 -7.89
CA LEU A 102 14.00 -6.55 -6.76
C LEU A 102 15.46 -6.73 -7.18
N ALA A 103 15.78 -7.83 -7.86
CA ALA A 103 17.12 -8.07 -8.40
C ALA A 103 17.56 -6.93 -9.32
N ALA A 104 16.74 -6.57 -10.33
CA ALA A 104 17.05 -5.48 -11.26
C ALA A 104 17.27 -4.13 -10.55
N TRP A 105 16.49 -3.83 -9.51
CA TRP A 105 16.67 -2.62 -8.71
C TRP A 105 17.96 -2.67 -7.86
N LEU A 106 18.28 -3.81 -7.24
CA LEU A 106 19.49 -3.96 -6.45
C LEU A 106 20.75 -3.83 -7.31
N ASP A 107 20.74 -4.39 -8.52
CA ASP A 107 21.83 -4.23 -9.50
C ASP A 107 22.02 -2.76 -9.88
N TYR A 108 20.93 -2.08 -10.24
CA TYR A 108 20.96 -0.64 -10.55
C TYR A 108 21.46 0.18 -9.36
N ARG A 109 20.96 -0.10 -8.15
CA ARG A 109 21.33 0.59 -6.92
C ARG A 109 22.81 0.42 -6.61
N ALA A 110 23.35 -0.79 -6.73
CA ALA A 110 24.76 -1.10 -6.50
C ALA A 110 25.68 -0.37 -7.49
N GLN A 111 25.30 -0.33 -8.78
CA GLN A 111 26.05 0.40 -9.80
C GLN A 111 26.00 1.92 -9.59
N ARG A 112 24.82 2.46 -9.25
CA ARG A 112 24.61 3.91 -9.15
C ARG A 112 25.19 4.51 -7.88
N TRP A 113 25.17 3.77 -6.77
CA TRP A 113 25.62 4.22 -5.45
C TRP A 113 26.44 3.13 -4.72
N PRO A 114 27.63 2.76 -5.21
CA PRO A 114 28.41 1.65 -4.66
C PRO A 114 28.87 1.87 -3.22
N ALA A 115 29.08 3.13 -2.81
CA ALA A 115 29.56 3.49 -1.47
C ALA A 115 28.45 3.93 -0.50
N THR A 116 27.17 3.74 -0.84
CA THR A 116 26.09 4.15 0.07
C THR A 116 25.98 3.23 1.27
N ILE A 117 25.93 3.83 2.46
CA ILE A 117 25.63 3.13 3.72
C ILE A 117 24.13 3.24 4.10
N ASN A 118 23.30 3.83 3.24
CA ASN A 118 21.88 3.99 3.54
C ASN A 118 21.20 2.61 3.58
N PRO A 119 20.56 2.21 4.69
CA PRO A 119 19.98 0.87 4.83
C PRO A 119 18.68 0.68 4.04
N HIS A 120 18.04 1.77 3.62
CA HIS A 120 16.76 1.70 2.91
C HIS A 120 16.92 1.03 1.55
N LEU A 121 15.93 0.18 1.22
CA LEU A 121 15.84 -0.51 -0.06
C LEU A 121 15.77 0.51 -1.20
N PHE A 122 14.87 1.49 -1.08
CA PHE A 122 14.69 2.54 -2.07
C PHE A 122 15.56 3.76 -1.78
N LEU A 123 16.22 4.26 -2.82
CA LEU A 123 17.11 5.42 -2.74
C LEU A 123 16.81 6.42 -3.86
N THR A 124 17.21 7.65 -3.60
CA THR A 124 17.29 8.73 -4.59
C THR A 124 18.68 9.36 -4.53
N GLN A 125 19.03 10.18 -5.51
CA GLN A 125 20.30 10.92 -5.46
C GLN A 125 20.44 11.77 -4.18
N GLN A 126 19.32 12.30 -3.66
CA GLN A 126 19.30 13.12 -2.44
C GLN A 126 19.46 12.31 -1.15
N THR A 127 18.95 11.07 -1.14
CA THR A 127 18.95 10.21 0.05
C THR A 127 20.10 9.21 0.10
N ALA A 128 20.74 8.92 -1.04
CA ALA A 128 21.90 8.02 -1.11
C ALA A 128 23.06 8.40 -0.16
N PRO A 129 23.43 9.68 0.04
CA PRO A 129 24.47 10.05 1.00
C PRO A 129 23.94 10.22 2.44
N ARG A 130 22.67 9.88 2.71
CA ARG A 130 22.00 10.06 4.01
C ARG A 130 21.57 8.71 4.56
N LEU A 131 21.04 8.69 5.78
CA LEU A 131 20.43 7.50 6.40
C LEU A 131 18.90 7.55 6.40
N SER A 132 18.31 8.49 5.64
CA SER A 132 16.85 8.69 5.61
C SER A 132 16.20 7.99 4.42
N ALA A 133 14.96 7.54 4.62
CA ALA A 133 14.10 7.05 3.56
C ALA A 133 13.83 8.13 2.48
N PRO A 134 13.53 7.73 1.23
CA PRO A 134 13.08 8.65 0.17
C PRO A 134 11.76 9.32 0.55
N GLY A 135 11.43 10.44 -0.10
CA GLY A 135 10.17 11.18 0.14
C GLY A 135 8.91 10.44 -0.31
N HIS A 136 7.74 10.89 0.16
CA HIS A 136 6.44 10.22 -0.09
C HIS A 136 6.04 10.13 -1.57
N SER A 137 6.57 11.00 -2.44
CA SER A 137 6.24 11.00 -3.87
C SER A 137 7.05 10.00 -4.69
N PHE A 138 8.04 9.35 -4.09
CA PHE A 138 8.92 8.38 -4.75
C PHE A 138 8.43 6.95 -4.50
N PRO A 139 8.47 6.04 -5.49
CA PRO A 139 8.82 6.24 -6.91
C PRO A 139 7.61 6.60 -7.81
N TRP A 140 6.50 7.05 -7.21
CA TRP A 140 5.18 7.13 -7.83
C TRP A 140 5.01 8.20 -8.90
N LYS A 141 5.75 9.32 -8.81
CA LYS A 141 5.64 10.41 -9.80
C LYS A 141 5.86 9.94 -11.24
N LYS A 142 6.74 8.97 -11.46
CA LYS A 142 7.04 8.42 -12.80
C LYS A 142 6.06 7.31 -13.20
N ALA A 143 5.42 6.67 -12.24
CA ALA A 143 4.53 5.54 -12.49
C ALA A 143 3.21 5.93 -13.17
N GLY A 144 2.81 7.20 -13.06
CA GLY A 144 1.46 7.64 -13.44
C GLY A 144 0.34 7.05 -12.57
N LEU A 145 0.69 6.26 -11.56
CA LEU A 145 -0.23 5.56 -10.66
C LEU A 145 0.00 5.95 -9.21
N ASN A 146 -1.10 6.09 -8.48
CA ASN A 146 -1.09 6.33 -7.04
C ASN A 146 -0.91 4.98 -6.29
N PRO A 147 0.02 4.88 -5.32
CA PRO A 147 0.18 3.68 -4.51
C PRO A 147 -1.10 3.29 -3.76
N GLN A 148 -1.92 4.27 -3.34
CA GLN A 148 -3.19 3.96 -2.70
C GLN A 148 -4.16 3.27 -3.66
N SER A 149 -4.18 3.67 -4.93
CA SER A 149 -5.04 3.03 -5.95
C SER A 149 -4.57 1.60 -6.24
N LEU A 150 -3.25 1.38 -6.37
CA LEU A 150 -2.68 0.03 -6.53
C LEU A 150 -2.99 -0.88 -5.34
N ARG A 151 -2.88 -0.35 -4.12
CA ARG A 151 -3.20 -1.09 -2.90
C ARG A 151 -4.69 -1.44 -2.86
N THR A 152 -5.55 -0.48 -3.19
CA THR A 152 -7.00 -0.68 -3.27
C THR A 152 -7.35 -1.78 -4.29
N ASP A 153 -6.79 -1.71 -5.49
CA ASP A 153 -6.98 -2.70 -6.54
C ASP A 153 -6.59 -4.12 -6.07
N ARG A 154 -5.41 -4.23 -5.43
CA ARG A 154 -4.95 -5.51 -4.88
C ARG A 154 -5.85 -6.06 -3.76
N ILE A 155 -6.42 -5.19 -2.92
CA ILE A 155 -7.39 -5.59 -1.88
C ILE A 155 -8.67 -6.12 -2.53
N LEU A 156 -9.19 -5.43 -3.55
CA LEU A 156 -10.37 -5.87 -4.30
C LEU A 156 -10.12 -7.23 -4.96
N GLN A 157 -8.97 -7.43 -5.59
CA GLN A 157 -8.60 -8.73 -6.17
C GLN A 157 -8.60 -9.86 -5.13
N GLU A 158 -8.09 -9.62 -3.91
CA GLU A 158 -8.14 -10.65 -2.85
C GLU A 158 -9.57 -10.95 -2.41
N ILE A 159 -10.41 -9.91 -2.31
CA ILE A 159 -11.82 -10.05 -1.93
C ILE A 159 -12.56 -10.92 -2.93
N TYR A 160 -12.39 -10.67 -4.22
CA TYR A 160 -12.99 -11.48 -5.27
C TYR A 160 -12.45 -12.92 -5.26
N ALA A 161 -11.16 -13.10 -5.00
CA ALA A 161 -10.54 -14.43 -4.94
C ALA A 161 -10.97 -15.27 -3.72
N THR A 162 -11.36 -14.63 -2.62
CA THR A 162 -11.63 -15.31 -1.33
C THR A 162 -13.10 -15.27 -0.91
N GLY A 163 -13.97 -14.64 -1.70
CA GLY A 163 -15.39 -14.46 -1.37
C GLY A 163 -15.61 -13.48 -0.21
N GLY A 164 -14.65 -12.61 0.08
CA GLY A 164 -14.80 -11.55 1.09
C GLY A 164 -14.50 -11.97 2.52
N ASP A 165 -13.60 -12.93 2.74
CA ASP A 165 -13.12 -13.28 4.08
C ASP A 165 -12.40 -12.09 4.74
N VAL A 166 -13.16 -11.36 5.57
CA VAL A 166 -12.72 -10.14 6.25
C VAL A 166 -11.50 -10.37 7.13
N ARG A 167 -11.42 -11.53 7.81
CA ARG A 167 -10.26 -11.82 8.69
C ARG A 167 -9.00 -12.00 7.88
N ARG A 168 -9.07 -12.78 6.80
CA ARG A 168 -7.95 -12.97 5.88
C ARG A 168 -7.46 -11.64 5.29
N ILE A 169 -8.37 -10.73 4.93
CA ILE A 169 -8.02 -9.39 4.43
C ILE A 169 -7.29 -8.58 5.50
N CYS A 170 -7.77 -8.61 6.75
CA CYS A 170 -7.10 -7.95 7.87
C CYS A 170 -5.66 -8.46 8.02
N ASP A 171 -5.46 -9.78 8.00
CA ASP A 171 -4.14 -10.39 8.19
C ASP A 171 -3.18 -10.05 7.04
N LEU A 172 -3.64 -10.18 5.79
CA LEU A 172 -2.83 -9.93 4.59
C LEU A 172 -2.43 -8.46 4.43
N PHE A 173 -3.35 -7.53 4.70
CA PHE A 173 -3.12 -6.12 4.40
C PHE A 173 -2.83 -5.26 5.64
N GLY A 174 -3.06 -5.78 6.85
CA GLY A 174 -2.86 -5.05 8.10
C GLY A 174 -3.86 -3.91 8.25
N ILE A 175 -5.10 -4.14 7.81
CA ILE A 175 -6.20 -3.17 7.95
C ILE A 175 -7.15 -3.61 9.06
N GLY A 176 -7.77 -2.64 9.73
CA GLY A 176 -8.79 -2.94 10.75
C GLY A 176 -10.07 -3.51 10.16
N ILE A 177 -10.83 -4.23 10.99
CA ILE A 177 -12.06 -4.94 10.60
C ILE A 177 -13.06 -4.02 9.89
N GLU A 178 -13.26 -2.79 10.37
CA GLU A 178 -14.18 -1.82 9.75
C GLU A 178 -13.77 -1.46 8.31
N SER A 179 -12.46 -1.35 8.05
CA SER A 179 -11.95 -1.06 6.71
C SER A 179 -12.08 -2.28 5.81
N ALA A 180 -11.81 -3.48 6.32
CA ALA A 180 -11.97 -4.72 5.58
C ALA A 180 -13.44 -4.99 5.21
N THR A 181 -14.38 -4.81 6.15
CA THR A 181 -15.82 -4.94 5.89
C THR A 181 -16.29 -3.95 4.82
N ARG A 182 -15.77 -2.72 4.81
CA ARG A 182 -16.08 -1.74 3.77
C ARG A 182 -15.66 -2.22 2.38
N TYR A 183 -14.47 -2.80 2.25
CA TYR A 183 -14.07 -3.36 0.97
C TYR A 183 -14.89 -4.61 0.62
N ALA A 184 -15.17 -5.49 1.58
CA ALA A 184 -15.98 -6.68 1.34
C ALA A 184 -17.40 -6.35 0.86
N ALA A 185 -17.98 -5.21 1.28
CA ALA A 185 -19.26 -4.72 0.79
C ALA A 185 -19.29 -4.38 -0.72
N THR A 186 -18.15 -4.39 -1.41
CA THR A 186 -18.11 -4.31 -2.89
C THR A 186 -18.56 -5.61 -3.57
N LEU A 187 -18.52 -6.75 -2.87
CA LEU A 187 -19.07 -8.01 -3.36
C LEU A 187 -20.57 -7.90 -3.60
N GLY A 188 -21.01 -8.19 -4.82
CA GLY A 188 -22.41 -8.12 -5.22
C GLY A 188 -22.89 -6.73 -5.66
N HIS A 189 -22.01 -5.72 -5.69
CA HIS A 189 -22.37 -4.43 -6.31
C HIS A 189 -22.56 -4.63 -7.82
N PRO A 190 -23.68 -4.15 -8.42
CA PRO A 190 -24.04 -4.44 -9.81
C PRO A 190 -22.94 -4.05 -10.81
N THR A 191 -22.20 -2.98 -10.56
CA THR A 191 -21.04 -2.54 -11.36
C THR A 191 -19.92 -3.57 -11.48
N PHE A 192 -19.79 -4.51 -10.54
CA PHE A 192 -18.73 -5.54 -10.54
C PHE A 192 -19.24 -6.94 -10.84
N ARG A 193 -20.56 -7.10 -11.04
CA ARG A 193 -21.19 -8.40 -11.32
C ARG A 193 -20.98 -8.83 -12.78
N GLU A 194 -20.73 -7.89 -13.69
CA GLU A 194 -20.52 -8.12 -15.12
C GLU A 194 -19.08 -8.52 -15.48
N GLU A 195 -18.11 -8.41 -14.56
CA GLU A 195 -16.70 -8.76 -14.80
C GLU A 195 -16.35 -10.21 -14.42
N ILE A 196 -17.34 -11.03 -14.01
CA ILE A 196 -17.14 -12.44 -13.69
C ILE A 196 -17.48 -13.25 -14.96
N PRO A 197 -16.50 -13.84 -15.67
CA PRO A 197 -16.82 -14.91 -16.59
C PRO A 197 -17.34 -16.08 -15.75
N ASP A 198 -18.53 -16.57 -16.07
CA ASP A 198 -19.08 -17.83 -15.54
C ASP A 198 -18.01 -18.92 -15.67
N ARG A 199 -17.28 -19.17 -14.59
CA ARG A 199 -16.34 -20.27 -14.54
C ARG A 199 -17.14 -21.48 -14.11
N GLU A 200 -17.54 -22.24 -15.12
CA GLU A 200 -18.24 -23.51 -14.96
C GLU A 200 -17.60 -24.34 -13.83
N LEU A 201 -18.43 -24.64 -12.84
CA LEU A 201 -18.29 -25.79 -11.97
C LEU A 201 -18.19 -27.04 -12.86
N ARG A 202 -17.01 -27.62 -12.97
CA ARG A 202 -16.88 -29.04 -13.34
C ARG A 202 -16.06 -29.75 -12.28
N LEU A 203 -16.71 -30.82 -11.81
CA LEU A 203 -16.25 -31.89 -10.93
C LEU A 203 -14.91 -32.47 -11.38
#